data_AF-A0A8K0RP11-F1
#
_entry.id   AF-A0A8K0RP11-F1
#
_cell.length_a   1.000
_cell.length_b   1.000
_cell.length_c   1.000
_cell.angle_alpha   90.00
_cell.angle_beta   90.00
_cell.angle_gamma   90.00
#
_symmetry.space_group_name_H-M   'P 1'
#
loop_
_entity.id
_entity.type
_entity.pdbx_description
1 polymer ?
#
loop_
_entity_poly.entity_id
_entity_poly.type
_entity_poly.pdbx_seq_one_letter_code
_entity_poly.pdbx_strand_id
1 'polypeptide(L)'
;MTTIDKPLSKNQVSRLGDFESVEKSIKDLLRQPDYDDGSVGPVLVRLAWHSSGTYDKATDTGGSNGAGMRYEAEGGDPANAGLQNARVFLEPVKRLHPWITYSDLWTLAGVTAIRAMGGPDIDWLPGRTDFVDDSKLPPRGRLPDAAQGAQHLRDIFYRMGFNDREIVALSGAHNLGRCHTQNSGFEGKWVNNPTRFSNQYFRLLLSEEWKEKTIAESGVTQFSSVDPDTEEELMMLPTDMALTTDPEFSKYVHLYAEDKELFFNDFKAAFAKLLELGIVRDTEGNITNSDNEKGGYRSAPKKSDSISANAGSQHVPQTGGCPVMHARAKL
;
A
#
# COMPACT_ATOMS: atom_id res chain seq x y z
N MET A 1 0.92 11.01 -28.68
CA MET A 1 2.13 11.07 -27.84
C MET A 1 1.76 11.77 -26.54
N THR A 2 1.35 11.01 -25.54
CA THR A 2 1.25 11.52 -24.16
C THR A 2 2.66 11.91 -23.70
N THR A 3 2.74 12.86 -22.77
CA THR A 3 3.98 13.44 -22.21
C THR A 3 4.94 12.43 -21.55
N ILE A 4 4.61 11.14 -21.56
CA ILE A 4 5.28 10.06 -20.84
C ILE A 4 6.52 9.53 -21.59
N ASP A 5 6.58 9.68 -22.92
CA ASP A 5 7.62 9.07 -23.77
C ASP A 5 8.76 10.02 -24.19
N LYS A 6 8.81 11.27 -23.70
CA LYS A 6 9.92 12.18 -24.03
C LYS A 6 11.16 11.83 -23.20
N PRO A 7 12.36 11.71 -23.81
CA PRO A 7 13.60 11.51 -23.07
C PRO A 7 13.85 12.70 -22.14
N LEU A 8 14.14 12.42 -20.86
CA LEU A 8 14.47 13.43 -19.86
C LEU A 8 15.81 14.10 -20.21
N SER A 9 15.87 15.43 -20.11
CA SER A 9 17.14 16.14 -20.21
C SER A 9 18.01 15.88 -18.97
N LYS A 10 19.36 15.94 -19.10
CA LYS A 10 20.29 15.71 -17.98
C LYS A 10 20.05 16.62 -16.77
N ASN A 11 19.45 17.80 -16.96
CA ASN A 11 19.13 18.75 -15.90
C ASN A 11 17.82 18.43 -15.15
N GLN A 12 17.05 17.43 -15.60
CA GLN A 12 15.83 16.98 -14.92
C GLN A 12 16.08 15.79 -13.98
N VAL A 13 17.25 15.17 -14.05
CA VAL A 13 17.62 14.05 -13.18
C VAL A 13 18.29 14.59 -11.91
N SER A 14 17.79 14.20 -10.75
CA SER A 14 18.33 14.63 -9.46
C SER A 14 19.70 14.04 -9.14
N ARG A 15 20.42 14.67 -8.21
CA ARG A 15 21.71 14.18 -7.69
C ARG A 15 21.50 13.01 -6.72
N LEU A 16 22.49 12.12 -6.66
CA LEU A 16 22.50 11.02 -5.68
C LEU A 16 22.34 11.57 -4.25
N GLY A 17 21.41 10.98 -3.48
CA GLY A 17 21.14 11.38 -2.10
C GLY A 17 20.26 12.62 -1.93
N ASP A 18 19.77 13.22 -3.03
CA ASP A 18 18.87 14.37 -3.00
C ASP A 18 17.42 13.94 -2.72
N PHE A 19 17.17 13.44 -1.50
CA PHE A 19 15.85 12.95 -1.09
C PHE A 19 14.78 14.05 -1.06
N GLU A 20 15.16 15.30 -0.77
CA GLU A 20 14.23 16.45 -0.85
C GLU A 20 13.64 16.62 -2.25
N SER A 21 14.47 16.44 -3.29
CA SER A 21 14.01 16.46 -4.67
C SER A 21 13.02 15.31 -4.96
N VAL A 22 13.26 14.11 -4.42
CA VAL A 22 12.36 12.96 -4.55
C VAL A 22 11.02 13.24 -3.87
N GLU A 23 11.04 13.74 -2.63
CA GLU A 23 9.83 14.12 -1.90
C GLU A 23 9.01 15.17 -2.65
N LYS A 24 9.69 16.16 -3.23
CA LYS A 24 9.02 17.18 -4.06
C LYS A 24 8.30 16.53 -5.24
N SER A 25 8.95 15.63 -5.97
CA SER A 25 8.33 14.92 -7.09
C SER A 25 7.18 14.01 -6.66
N ILE A 26 7.23 13.40 -5.47
CA ILE A 26 6.08 12.69 -4.88
C ILE A 26 4.94 13.66 -4.56
N LYS A 27 5.22 14.81 -3.94
CA LYS A 27 4.19 15.83 -3.63
C LYS A 27 3.49 16.33 -4.89
N ASP A 28 4.25 16.60 -5.94
CA ASP A 28 3.73 17.05 -7.24
C ASP A 28 2.84 15.98 -7.91
N LEU A 29 3.01 14.70 -7.56
CA LEU A 29 2.24 13.56 -8.06
C LEU A 29 0.89 13.37 -7.33
N LEU A 30 0.75 13.85 -6.09
CA LEU A 30 -0.37 13.46 -5.22
C LEU A 30 -1.75 13.76 -5.81
N ARG A 31 -1.92 14.93 -6.44
CA ARG A 31 -3.20 15.31 -7.04
C ARG A 31 -3.42 14.58 -8.37
N GLN A 32 -4.40 13.70 -8.41
CA GLN A 32 -4.82 12.95 -9.60
C GLN A 32 -6.35 13.01 -9.72
N PRO A 33 -6.92 14.04 -10.39
CA PRO A 33 -8.36 14.27 -10.41
C PRO A 33 -9.20 13.09 -10.91
N ASP A 34 -8.62 12.24 -11.76
CA ASP A 34 -9.30 11.09 -12.37
C ASP A 34 -9.09 9.77 -11.59
N TYR A 35 -8.40 9.81 -10.43
CA TYR A 35 -8.13 8.65 -9.59
C TYR A 35 -8.78 8.81 -8.22
N ASP A 36 -9.71 7.91 -7.89
CA ASP A 36 -10.44 7.87 -6.63
C ASP A 36 -10.96 9.26 -6.19
N ASP A 37 -10.59 9.71 -5.00
CA ASP A 37 -10.99 10.99 -4.40
C ASP A 37 -10.14 12.18 -4.88
N GLY A 38 -9.61 12.09 -6.10
CA GLY A 38 -8.76 13.11 -6.70
C GLY A 38 -7.30 13.06 -6.23
N SER A 39 -6.88 11.98 -5.56
CA SER A 39 -5.55 11.86 -4.95
C SER A 39 -5.03 10.42 -4.94
N VAL A 40 -3.75 10.24 -5.25
CA VAL A 40 -3.03 8.96 -5.06
C VAL A 40 -2.42 8.82 -3.67
N GLY A 41 -2.48 9.87 -2.83
CA GLY A 41 -1.91 9.86 -1.48
C GLY A 41 -2.28 8.61 -0.68
N PRO A 42 -3.58 8.25 -0.55
CA PRO A 42 -3.98 7.06 0.19
C PRO A 42 -3.39 5.75 -0.34
N VAL A 43 -3.32 5.55 -1.65
CA VAL A 43 -2.76 4.32 -2.23
C VAL A 43 -1.23 4.24 -2.06
N LEU A 44 -0.53 5.39 -1.99
CA LEU A 44 0.89 5.43 -1.64
C LEU A 44 1.14 5.05 -0.17
N VAL A 45 0.25 5.46 0.75
CA VAL A 45 0.30 5.03 2.16
C VAL A 45 0.08 3.52 2.26
N ARG A 46 -0.92 2.99 1.54
CA ARG A 46 -1.16 1.55 1.47
C ARG A 46 0.04 0.80 0.90
N LEU A 47 0.67 1.30 -0.17
CA LEU A 47 1.87 0.68 -0.75
C LEU A 47 3.00 0.59 0.28
N ALA A 48 3.30 1.68 1.01
CA ALA A 48 4.32 1.70 2.04
C ALA A 48 4.00 0.76 3.22
N TRP A 49 2.72 0.69 3.63
CA TRP A 49 2.26 -0.26 4.65
C TRP A 49 2.49 -1.70 4.18
N HIS A 50 1.94 -2.07 3.01
CA HIS A 50 2.01 -3.44 2.50
C HIS A 50 3.44 -3.88 2.17
N SER A 51 4.31 -2.97 1.68
CA SER A 51 5.72 -3.31 1.44
C SER A 51 6.47 -3.60 2.74
N SER A 52 5.95 -3.16 3.88
CA SER A 52 6.57 -3.35 5.20
C SER A 52 5.85 -4.42 6.03
N GLY A 53 4.56 -4.65 5.76
CA GLY A 53 3.64 -5.49 6.53
C GLY A 53 3.92 -6.99 6.49
N THR A 54 4.81 -7.44 5.61
CA THR A 54 5.16 -8.86 5.43
C THR A 54 6.20 -9.36 6.42
N TYR A 55 6.70 -8.49 7.31
CA TYR A 55 7.76 -8.86 8.27
C TYR A 55 7.31 -9.95 9.24
N ASP A 56 8.25 -10.84 9.55
CA ASP A 56 8.14 -11.88 10.54
C ASP A 56 9.40 -11.91 11.40
N LYS A 57 9.26 -11.58 12.68
CA LYS A 57 10.37 -11.53 13.63
C LYS A 57 11.02 -12.89 13.87
N ALA A 58 10.26 -13.99 13.74
CA ALA A 58 10.78 -15.32 14.03
C ALA A 58 11.72 -15.82 12.92
N THR A 59 11.40 -15.51 11.67
CA THR A 59 12.22 -15.90 10.51
C THR A 59 13.15 -14.81 10.03
N ASP A 60 12.96 -13.57 10.50
CA ASP A 60 13.64 -12.36 10.03
C ASP A 60 13.54 -12.18 8.50
N THR A 61 12.32 -12.34 7.96
CA THR A 61 12.05 -12.19 6.53
C THR A 61 10.84 -11.31 6.27
N GLY A 62 10.74 -10.77 5.06
CA GLY A 62 9.78 -9.72 4.71
C GLY A 62 10.21 -8.35 5.25
N GLY A 63 9.28 -7.41 5.31
CA GLY A 63 9.60 -6.03 5.70
C GLY A 63 9.98 -5.16 4.50
N SER A 64 10.33 -3.90 4.80
CA SER A 64 10.40 -2.82 3.80
C SER A 64 11.60 -2.87 2.84
N ASN A 65 12.53 -3.80 3.04
CA ASN A 65 13.73 -3.98 2.22
C ASN A 65 13.48 -4.97 1.06
N GLY A 66 14.03 -4.70 -0.11
CA GLY A 66 14.04 -5.63 -1.25
C GLY A 66 13.07 -5.30 -2.39
N ALA A 67 12.09 -4.42 -2.14
CA ALA A 67 11.04 -4.06 -3.10
C ALA A 67 10.35 -5.29 -3.71
N GLY A 68 9.94 -6.22 -2.84
CA GLY A 68 9.51 -7.56 -3.23
C GLY A 68 8.28 -7.61 -4.13
N MET A 69 7.37 -6.64 -4.01
CA MET A 69 6.22 -6.52 -4.93
C MET A 69 6.58 -6.35 -6.41
N ARG A 70 7.85 -6.09 -6.77
CA ARG A 70 8.29 -6.13 -8.19
C ARG A 70 8.23 -7.53 -8.79
N TYR A 71 8.19 -8.57 -7.96
CA TYR A 71 8.16 -9.97 -8.36
C TYR A 71 6.75 -10.55 -8.17
N GLU A 72 6.39 -11.55 -8.99
CA GLU A 72 5.05 -12.16 -8.98
C GLU A 72 4.71 -12.80 -7.63
N ALA A 73 5.69 -13.40 -6.95
CA ALA A 73 5.46 -14.09 -5.69
C ALA A 73 4.85 -13.17 -4.61
N GLU A 74 5.21 -11.89 -4.58
CA GLU A 74 4.65 -10.91 -3.63
C GLU A 74 3.68 -9.92 -4.32
N GLY A 75 4.02 -9.42 -5.50
CA GLY A 75 3.21 -8.46 -6.25
C GLY A 75 1.89 -9.04 -6.77
N GLY A 76 1.81 -10.35 -6.95
CA GLY A 76 0.59 -11.08 -7.32
C GLY A 76 -0.13 -11.71 -6.11
N ASP A 77 0.27 -11.42 -4.87
CA ASP A 77 -0.52 -11.77 -3.69
C ASP A 77 -1.88 -11.03 -3.76
N PRO A 78 -3.03 -11.72 -3.62
CA PRO A 78 -4.34 -11.07 -3.62
C PRO A 78 -4.46 -9.91 -2.64
N ALA A 79 -3.80 -9.96 -1.47
CA ALA A 79 -3.81 -8.87 -0.51
C ALA A 79 -3.15 -7.58 -1.05
N ASN A 80 -2.32 -7.69 -2.10
CA ASN A 80 -1.66 -6.57 -2.77
C ASN A 80 -2.41 -6.08 -4.03
N ALA A 81 -3.58 -6.63 -4.34
CA ALA A 81 -4.40 -6.18 -5.46
C ALA A 81 -4.67 -4.67 -5.38
N GLY A 82 -4.49 -3.97 -6.51
CA GLY A 82 -4.59 -2.51 -6.63
C GLY A 82 -3.26 -1.77 -6.43
N LEU A 83 -2.25 -2.36 -5.76
CA LEU A 83 -0.96 -1.71 -5.52
C LEU A 83 -0.09 -1.58 -6.77
N GLN A 84 -0.41 -2.30 -7.85
CA GLN A 84 0.18 -2.03 -9.16
C GLN A 84 -0.05 -0.58 -9.61
N ASN A 85 -1.19 0.02 -9.26
CA ASN A 85 -1.49 1.41 -9.62
C ASN A 85 -0.52 2.37 -8.92
N ALA A 86 -0.33 2.21 -7.61
CA ALA A 86 0.64 3.01 -6.83
C ALA A 86 2.06 2.90 -7.40
N ARG A 87 2.50 1.68 -7.75
CA ARG A 87 3.81 1.46 -8.37
C ARG A 87 3.93 2.18 -9.72
N VAL A 88 2.91 2.08 -10.58
CA VAL A 88 2.88 2.78 -11.88
C VAL A 88 2.92 4.30 -11.71
N PHE A 89 2.18 4.86 -10.74
CA PHE A 89 2.22 6.30 -10.45
C PHE A 89 3.61 6.77 -10.01
N LEU A 90 4.39 5.92 -9.33
CA LEU A 90 5.75 6.24 -8.90
C LEU A 90 6.81 6.08 -9.99
N GLU A 91 6.51 5.44 -11.12
CA GLU A 91 7.49 5.25 -12.21
C GLU A 91 8.03 6.58 -12.81
N PRO A 92 7.21 7.62 -13.05
CA PRO A 92 7.72 8.94 -13.42
C PRO A 92 8.71 9.53 -12.40
N VAL A 93 8.43 9.36 -11.09
CA VAL A 93 9.33 9.79 -10.01
C VAL A 93 10.63 8.99 -10.09
N LYS A 94 10.56 7.66 -10.18
CA LYS A 94 11.73 6.79 -10.33
C LYS A 94 12.59 7.17 -11.54
N ARG A 95 12.00 7.59 -12.66
CA ARG A 95 12.75 8.07 -13.84
C ARG A 95 13.51 9.39 -13.59
N LEU A 96 12.96 10.30 -12.80
CA LEU A 96 13.61 11.55 -12.40
C LEU A 96 14.69 11.34 -11.32
N HIS A 97 14.56 10.26 -10.55
CA HIS A 97 15.47 9.91 -9.46
C HIS A 97 15.97 8.46 -9.63
N PRO A 98 16.70 8.13 -10.70
CA PRO A 98 17.05 6.74 -11.01
C PRO A 98 17.95 6.10 -9.95
N TRP A 99 18.60 6.90 -9.11
CA TRP A 99 19.49 6.47 -8.04
C TRP A 99 18.76 5.96 -6.78
N ILE A 100 17.51 6.36 -6.52
CA ILE A 100 16.77 5.88 -5.34
C ILE A 100 16.32 4.45 -5.57
N THR A 101 16.40 3.57 -4.58
CA THR A 101 15.85 2.21 -4.69
C THR A 101 14.31 2.27 -4.69
N TYR A 102 13.65 1.26 -5.26
CA TYR A 102 12.20 1.14 -5.15
C TYR A 102 11.77 1.00 -3.68
N SER A 103 12.57 0.31 -2.87
CA SER A 103 12.34 0.14 -1.44
C SER A 103 12.30 1.48 -0.69
N ASP A 104 13.29 2.36 -0.93
CA ASP A 104 13.26 3.71 -0.36
C ASP A 104 12.16 4.57 -0.99
N LEU A 105 11.93 4.47 -2.30
CA LEU A 105 10.89 5.25 -2.98
C LEU A 105 9.48 4.96 -2.44
N TRP A 106 9.13 3.69 -2.24
CA TRP A 106 7.79 3.31 -1.78
C TRP A 106 7.57 3.75 -0.33
N THR A 107 8.55 3.58 0.55
CA THR A 107 8.45 4.00 1.95
C THR A 107 8.47 5.52 2.09
N LEU A 108 9.33 6.22 1.34
CA LEU A 108 9.36 7.68 1.27
C LEU A 108 8.05 8.26 0.73
N ALA A 109 7.45 7.59 -0.26
CA ALA A 109 6.16 7.99 -0.81
C ALA A 109 5.04 7.94 0.24
N GLY A 110 5.01 6.91 1.08
CA GLY A 110 4.06 6.79 2.18
C GLY A 110 4.15 7.93 3.19
N VAL A 111 5.35 8.17 3.75
CA VAL A 111 5.55 9.24 4.74
C VAL A 111 5.33 10.63 4.15
N THR A 112 5.74 10.83 2.88
CA THR A 112 5.49 12.09 2.16
C THR A 112 3.99 12.33 1.96
N ALA A 113 3.24 11.30 1.58
CA ALA A 113 1.80 11.38 1.40
C ALA A 113 1.07 11.67 2.71
N ILE A 114 1.42 10.98 3.82
CA ILE A 114 0.84 11.22 5.15
C ILE A 114 1.00 12.70 5.55
N ARG A 115 2.23 13.22 5.47
CA ARG A 115 2.53 14.62 5.79
C ARG A 115 1.79 15.60 4.90
N ALA A 116 1.75 15.35 3.58
CA ALA A 116 1.07 16.22 2.63
C ALA A 116 -0.45 16.24 2.80
N MET A 117 -1.04 15.16 3.30
CA MET A 117 -2.47 15.07 3.64
C MET A 117 -2.78 15.62 5.05
N GLY A 118 -1.82 16.24 5.74
CA GLY A 118 -2.01 16.88 7.04
C GLY A 118 -1.79 15.96 8.25
N GLY A 119 -1.17 14.80 8.04
CA GLY A 119 -0.78 13.87 9.10
C GLY A 119 0.54 14.26 9.79
N PRO A 120 1.00 13.44 10.76
CA PRO A 120 2.23 13.71 11.48
C PRO A 120 3.47 13.58 10.59
N ASP A 121 4.55 14.25 10.99
CA ASP A 121 5.86 14.12 10.33
C ASP A 121 6.59 12.87 10.84
N ILE A 122 6.69 11.84 10.00
CA ILE A 122 7.19 10.52 10.38
C ILE A 122 8.69 10.45 10.16
N ASP A 123 9.43 10.03 11.19
CA ASP A 123 10.87 9.86 11.08
C ASP A 123 11.16 8.75 10.05
N TRP A 124 11.96 9.09 9.03
CA TRP A 124 12.30 8.19 7.95
C TRP A 124 13.79 8.28 7.64
N LEU A 125 14.42 7.12 7.45
CA LEU A 125 15.83 7.01 7.11
C LEU A 125 15.99 6.22 5.80
N PRO A 126 16.85 6.67 4.87
CA PRO A 126 17.13 5.97 3.64
C PRO A 126 18.06 4.76 3.86
N GLY A 127 18.38 4.07 2.77
CA GLY A 127 19.42 3.04 2.72
C GLY A 127 18.89 1.67 2.33
N ARG A 128 17.57 1.50 2.16
CA ARG A 128 16.99 0.22 1.73
C ARG A 128 17.48 -0.11 0.33
N THR A 129 17.57 -1.40 0.05
CA THR A 129 18.09 -1.94 -1.20
C THR A 129 17.03 -2.76 -1.92
N ASP A 130 17.10 -2.82 -3.25
CA ASP A 130 16.20 -3.64 -4.05
C ASP A 130 16.82 -5.02 -4.28
N PHE A 131 16.06 -6.11 -4.06
CA PHE A 131 16.53 -7.44 -4.42
C PHE A 131 16.81 -7.55 -5.92
N VAL A 132 17.72 -8.45 -6.29
CA VAL A 132 18.06 -8.75 -7.68
C VAL A 132 17.13 -9.82 -8.27
N ASP A 133 16.62 -10.71 -7.43
CA ASP A 133 15.68 -11.79 -7.76
C ASP A 133 14.68 -12.04 -6.61
N ASP A 134 13.85 -13.07 -6.74
CA ASP A 134 12.79 -13.43 -5.81
C ASP A 134 13.22 -14.44 -4.71
N SER A 135 14.50 -14.80 -4.62
CA SER A 135 15.00 -15.86 -3.71
C SER A 135 14.82 -15.53 -2.21
N LYS A 136 14.61 -14.26 -1.87
CA LYS A 136 14.48 -13.76 -0.49
C LYS A 136 13.06 -13.33 -0.14
N LEU A 137 12.10 -13.54 -1.03
CA LEU A 137 10.73 -13.13 -0.78
C LEU A 137 10.06 -14.03 0.27
N PRO A 138 9.31 -13.44 1.21
CA PRO A 138 8.56 -14.21 2.18
C PRO A 138 7.42 -14.98 1.51
N PRO A 139 6.86 -16.02 2.16
CA PRO A 139 5.63 -16.63 1.71
C PRO A 139 4.46 -15.64 1.75
N ARG A 140 3.46 -15.87 0.89
CA ARG A 140 2.20 -15.12 0.84
C ARG A 140 1.38 -15.29 2.13
N GLY A 141 0.40 -14.41 2.32
CA GLY A 141 -0.58 -14.53 3.41
C GLY A 141 -0.10 -13.99 4.77
N ARG A 142 0.94 -13.14 4.77
CA ARG A 142 1.43 -12.48 5.99
C ARG A 142 0.69 -11.18 6.34
N LEU A 143 -0.12 -10.66 5.43
CA LEU A 143 -0.89 -9.43 5.61
C LEU A 143 -2.26 -9.73 6.28
N PRO A 144 -2.84 -8.76 7.01
CA PRO A 144 -4.10 -8.98 7.70
C PRO A 144 -5.28 -9.14 6.72
N ASP A 145 -6.02 -10.24 6.85
CA ASP A 145 -7.38 -10.39 6.31
C ASP A 145 -8.39 -9.46 7.02
N ALA A 146 -9.02 -8.61 6.23
CA ALA A 146 -9.98 -7.60 6.67
C ALA A 146 -11.30 -8.19 7.23
N ALA A 147 -11.63 -9.44 6.87
CA ALA A 147 -12.85 -10.13 7.30
C ALA A 147 -12.76 -10.75 8.71
N GLN A 148 -11.59 -10.69 9.35
CA GLN A 148 -11.33 -11.35 10.63
C GLN A 148 -11.55 -10.41 11.83
N GLY A 149 -11.42 -10.96 13.04
CA GLY A 149 -11.58 -10.24 14.31
C GLY A 149 -10.27 -9.89 15.02
N ALA A 150 -10.41 -9.47 16.29
CA ALA A 150 -9.31 -8.93 17.09
C ALA A 150 -8.15 -9.93 17.33
N GLN A 151 -8.46 -11.22 17.51
CA GLN A 151 -7.42 -12.24 17.68
C GLN A 151 -6.51 -12.33 16.45
N HIS A 152 -7.08 -12.30 15.25
CA HIS A 152 -6.31 -12.32 14.01
C HIS A 152 -5.43 -11.08 13.86
N LEU A 153 -5.94 -9.90 14.22
CA LEU A 153 -5.11 -8.69 14.26
C LEU A 153 -3.92 -8.88 15.19
N ARG A 154 -4.12 -9.42 16.40
CA ARG A 154 -3.01 -9.73 17.31
C ARG A 154 -2.05 -10.75 16.71
N ASP A 155 -2.54 -11.84 16.13
CA ASP A 155 -1.69 -12.89 15.55
C ASP A 155 -0.76 -12.34 14.45
N ILE A 156 -1.30 -11.48 13.58
CA ILE A 156 -0.52 -10.84 12.50
C ILE A 156 0.47 -9.82 13.06
N PHE A 157 0.01 -8.90 13.91
CA PHE A 157 0.83 -7.78 14.34
C PHE A 157 1.82 -8.13 15.46
N TYR A 158 1.49 -9.09 16.33
CA TYR A 158 2.42 -9.58 17.36
C TYR A 158 3.58 -10.36 16.73
N ARG A 159 3.35 -11.08 15.62
CA ARG A 159 4.42 -11.68 14.80
C ARG A 159 5.44 -10.62 14.34
N MET A 160 4.96 -9.42 14.03
CA MET A 160 5.79 -8.28 13.61
C MET A 160 6.44 -7.56 14.81
N GLY A 161 5.99 -7.81 16.03
CA GLY A 161 6.47 -7.19 17.26
C GLY A 161 5.73 -5.93 17.68
N PHE A 162 4.49 -5.72 17.22
CA PHE A 162 3.61 -4.65 17.71
C PHE A 162 2.83 -5.06 18.95
N ASN A 163 2.31 -4.08 19.69
CA ASN A 163 1.37 -4.26 20.79
C ASN A 163 -0.03 -3.72 20.44
N ASP A 164 -1.01 -3.94 21.31
CA ASP A 164 -2.41 -3.51 21.07
C ASP A 164 -2.58 -2.02 20.77
N ARG A 165 -1.83 -1.15 21.45
CA ARG A 165 -1.88 0.31 21.21
C ARG A 165 -1.36 0.69 19.83
N GLU A 166 -0.28 0.05 19.40
CA GLU A 166 0.33 0.26 18.09
C GLU A 166 -0.56 -0.29 16.97
N ILE A 167 -1.24 -1.43 17.19
CA ILE A 167 -2.23 -1.99 16.25
C ILE A 167 -3.33 -0.95 16.01
N VAL A 168 -3.98 -0.48 17.08
CA VAL A 168 -5.08 0.49 16.97
C VAL A 168 -4.59 1.80 16.36
N ALA A 169 -3.38 2.26 16.70
CA ALA A 169 -2.81 3.46 16.10
C ALA A 169 -2.67 3.29 14.58
N LEU A 170 -2.04 2.19 14.12
CA LEU A 170 -1.84 1.91 12.69
C LEU A 170 -3.15 1.77 11.93
N SER A 171 -4.19 1.17 12.52
CA SER A 171 -5.54 1.12 11.94
C SER A 171 -6.13 2.50 11.64
N GLY A 172 -5.70 3.54 12.37
CA GLY A 172 -6.10 4.93 12.09
C GLY A 172 -5.74 5.43 10.69
N ALA A 173 -4.84 4.76 9.97
CA ALA A 173 -4.59 5.04 8.55
C ALA A 173 -5.83 4.81 7.66
N HIS A 174 -6.81 4.01 8.10
CA HIS A 174 -8.11 3.87 7.45
C HIS A 174 -8.93 5.17 7.43
N ASN A 175 -8.47 6.25 8.08
CA ASN A 175 -8.95 7.60 7.78
C ASN A 175 -8.68 8.02 6.31
N LEU A 176 -7.80 7.33 5.58
CA LEU A 176 -7.41 7.67 4.22
C LEU A 176 -7.95 6.66 3.19
N GLY A 177 -8.40 7.20 2.05
CA GLY A 177 -8.78 6.42 0.89
C GLY A 177 -10.10 5.65 1.05
N ARG A 178 -10.17 4.53 0.32
CA ARG A 178 -11.35 3.70 0.19
C ARG A 178 -10.98 2.27 -0.21
N CYS A 179 -11.89 1.34 0.07
CA CYS A 179 -11.89 0.00 -0.49
C CYS A 179 -12.53 -0.02 -1.88
N HIS A 180 -12.13 -1.01 -2.68
CA HIS A 180 -12.73 -1.31 -3.98
C HIS A 180 -13.02 -2.80 -4.11
N THR A 181 -14.20 -3.12 -4.61
CA THR A 181 -14.72 -4.49 -4.71
C THR A 181 -13.79 -5.39 -5.52
N GLN A 182 -13.21 -4.89 -6.61
CA GLN A 182 -12.26 -5.61 -7.46
C GLN A 182 -10.89 -5.87 -6.80
N ASN A 183 -10.53 -5.10 -5.78
CA ASN A 183 -9.23 -5.23 -5.11
C ASN A 183 -9.33 -6.12 -3.86
N SER A 184 -10.41 -5.98 -3.09
CA SER A 184 -10.52 -6.61 -1.77
C SER A 184 -11.86 -7.29 -1.50
N GLY A 185 -12.83 -7.16 -2.39
CA GLY A 185 -14.21 -7.54 -2.16
C GLY A 185 -15.03 -6.50 -1.39
N PHE A 186 -14.39 -5.65 -0.58
CA PHE A 186 -15.01 -4.55 0.17
C PHE A 186 -15.15 -3.29 -0.68
N GLU A 187 -16.08 -2.40 -0.32
CA GLU A 187 -16.34 -1.17 -1.08
C GLU A 187 -16.59 0.04 -0.18
N GLY A 188 -16.06 1.20 -0.60
CA GLY A 188 -16.42 2.50 -0.05
C GLY A 188 -15.32 3.13 0.80
N LYS A 189 -15.57 4.34 1.27
CA LYS A 189 -14.64 5.12 2.10
C LYS A 189 -15.02 5.03 3.57
N TRP A 190 -14.03 5.11 4.45
CA TRP A 190 -14.24 5.11 5.89
C TRP A 190 -14.71 6.47 6.44
N VAL A 191 -14.35 7.57 5.77
CA VAL A 191 -14.62 8.94 6.21
C VAL A 191 -15.05 9.82 5.04
N ASN A 192 -15.74 10.93 5.30
CA ASN A 192 -16.24 11.82 4.24
C ASN A 192 -15.10 12.46 3.43
N ASN A 193 -13.98 12.83 4.08
CA ASN A 193 -12.80 13.41 3.44
C ASN A 193 -11.58 12.47 3.48
N PRO A 194 -11.52 11.47 2.60
CA PRO A 194 -10.50 10.41 2.62
C PRO A 194 -9.11 10.86 2.13
N THR A 195 -8.92 12.16 1.86
CA THR A 195 -7.63 12.73 1.41
C THR A 195 -7.01 13.66 2.45
N ARG A 196 -7.58 13.71 3.66
CA ARG A 196 -7.07 14.49 4.78
C ARG A 196 -6.85 13.59 5.99
N PHE A 197 -5.61 13.48 6.47
CA PHE A 197 -5.29 12.71 7.67
C PHE A 197 -5.89 13.38 8.91
N SER A 198 -6.66 12.63 9.69
CA SER A 198 -7.36 13.11 10.89
C SER A 198 -7.74 11.95 11.81
N ASN A 199 -8.32 12.23 12.97
CA ASN A 199 -8.89 11.21 13.86
C ASN A 199 -10.38 10.93 13.59
N GLN A 200 -10.92 11.38 12.45
CA GLN A 200 -12.34 11.21 12.10
C GLN A 200 -12.73 9.73 12.04
N TYR A 201 -11.85 8.84 11.58
CA TYR A 201 -12.05 7.38 11.60
C TYR A 201 -12.47 6.87 13.00
N PHE A 202 -11.72 7.21 14.05
CA PHE A 202 -12.06 6.78 15.42
C PHE A 202 -13.35 7.42 15.95
N ARG A 203 -13.60 8.69 15.58
CA ARG A 203 -14.84 9.37 15.98
C ARG A 203 -16.07 8.71 15.38
N LEU A 204 -16.02 8.40 14.08
CA LEU A 204 -17.12 7.76 13.35
C LEU A 204 -17.33 6.32 13.77
N LEU A 205 -16.26 5.57 14.10
CA LEU A 205 -16.37 4.24 14.70
C LEU A 205 -17.26 4.22 15.95
N LEU A 206 -17.27 5.32 16.72
CA LEU A 206 -18.02 5.44 17.97
C LEU A 206 -19.36 6.18 17.84
N SER A 207 -19.50 7.10 16.88
CA SER A 207 -20.69 7.96 16.76
C SER A 207 -21.76 7.42 15.83
N GLU A 208 -21.38 6.62 14.83
CA GLU A 208 -22.29 6.12 13.79
C GLU A 208 -23.00 4.83 14.20
N GLU A 209 -24.20 4.63 13.64
CA GLU A 209 -24.91 3.35 13.71
C GLU A 209 -24.50 2.46 12.53
N TRP A 210 -23.65 1.47 12.81
CA TRP A 210 -23.14 0.54 11.80
C TRP A 210 -24.06 -0.65 11.57
N LYS A 211 -24.48 -0.87 10.32
CA LYS A 211 -25.31 -2.01 9.92
C LYS A 211 -24.53 -2.94 9.00
N GLU A 212 -24.66 -4.25 9.23
CA GLU A 212 -24.07 -5.24 8.33
C GLU A 212 -24.65 -5.13 6.92
N LYS A 213 -23.78 -5.20 5.93
CA LYS A 213 -24.07 -5.14 4.50
C LYS A 213 -23.21 -6.16 3.78
N THR A 214 -23.84 -7.06 3.02
CA THR A 214 -23.13 -7.95 2.11
C THR A 214 -22.96 -7.27 0.76
N ILE A 215 -21.72 -7.20 0.26
CA ILE A 215 -21.42 -6.67 -1.08
C ILE A 215 -21.83 -7.73 -2.11
N ALA A 216 -22.75 -7.37 -3.00
CA ALA A 216 -23.42 -8.33 -3.88
C ALA A 216 -22.46 -9.02 -4.85
N GLU A 217 -21.46 -8.29 -5.35
CA GLU A 217 -20.51 -8.76 -6.35
C GLU A 217 -19.46 -9.72 -5.77
N SER A 218 -19.06 -9.52 -4.52
CA SER A 218 -17.98 -10.29 -3.88
C SER A 218 -18.48 -11.28 -2.83
N GLY A 219 -19.67 -11.08 -2.28
CA GLY A 219 -20.25 -11.85 -1.19
C GLY A 219 -19.65 -11.57 0.19
N VAL A 220 -18.70 -10.62 0.31
CA VAL A 220 -18.11 -10.27 1.62
C VAL A 220 -19.07 -9.42 2.43
N THR A 221 -19.06 -9.60 3.75
CA THR A 221 -19.82 -8.77 4.67
C THR A 221 -18.94 -7.64 5.19
N GLN A 222 -19.45 -6.43 5.11
CA GLN A 222 -18.90 -5.22 5.71
C GLN A 222 -19.97 -4.51 6.53
N PHE A 223 -19.64 -3.35 7.09
CA PHE A 223 -20.59 -2.51 7.79
C PHE A 223 -20.77 -1.21 7.03
N SER A 224 -21.98 -0.65 7.04
CA SER A 224 -22.23 0.69 6.50
C SER A 224 -23.06 1.57 7.43
N SER A 225 -22.83 2.88 7.32
CA SER A 225 -23.65 3.94 7.88
C SER A 225 -24.00 4.89 6.74
N VAL A 226 -25.28 5.28 6.66
CA VAL A 226 -25.77 6.21 5.64
C VAL A 226 -26.26 7.47 6.35
N ASP A 227 -25.67 8.61 6.00
CA ASP A 227 -26.12 9.90 6.49
C ASP A 227 -27.51 10.20 5.90
N PRO A 228 -28.54 10.45 6.74
CA PRO A 228 -29.92 10.60 6.27
C PRO A 228 -30.18 11.90 5.52
N ASP A 229 -29.31 12.91 5.66
CA ASP A 229 -29.48 14.23 5.05
C ASP A 229 -28.74 14.34 3.71
N THR A 230 -27.57 13.69 3.61
CA THR A 230 -26.70 13.75 2.43
C THR A 230 -26.75 12.49 1.56
N GLU A 231 -27.35 11.41 2.07
CA GLU A 231 -27.32 10.06 1.49
C GLU A 231 -25.90 9.50 1.28
N GLU A 232 -24.90 10.11 1.93
CA GLU A 232 -23.52 9.67 1.85
C GLU A 232 -23.34 8.38 2.67
N GLU A 233 -22.85 7.33 2.02
CA GLU A 233 -22.56 6.04 2.66
C GLU A 233 -21.08 5.93 3.02
N LEU A 234 -20.82 5.62 4.28
CA LEU A 234 -19.51 5.26 4.81
C LEU A 234 -19.47 3.76 5.14
N MET A 235 -18.26 3.23 5.27
CA MET A 235 -18.06 1.81 5.56
C MET A 235 -17.08 1.55 6.71
N MET A 236 -17.23 0.39 7.34
CA MET A 236 -16.23 -0.22 8.23
C MET A 236 -16.02 -1.70 7.88
N LEU A 237 -14.78 -2.18 7.99
CA LEU A 237 -14.44 -3.58 7.83
C LEU A 237 -14.81 -4.36 9.11
N PRO A 238 -14.98 -5.69 9.04
CA PRO A 238 -15.06 -6.52 10.25
C PRO A 238 -13.89 -6.31 11.22
N THR A 239 -12.68 -6.15 10.68
CA THR A 239 -11.48 -5.79 11.48
C THR A 239 -11.56 -4.41 12.11
N ASP A 240 -12.21 -3.42 11.49
CA ASP A 240 -12.43 -2.09 12.08
C ASP A 240 -13.41 -2.18 13.27
N MET A 241 -14.52 -2.92 13.08
CA MET A 241 -15.49 -3.18 14.15
C MET A 241 -14.92 -4.04 15.29
N ALA A 242 -13.91 -4.87 15.01
CA ALA A 242 -13.19 -5.60 16.04
C ALA A 242 -12.44 -4.68 17.02
N LEU A 243 -12.05 -3.47 16.60
CA LEU A 243 -11.36 -2.50 17.45
C LEU A 243 -12.29 -1.92 18.53
N THR A 244 -13.59 -1.81 18.26
CA THR A 244 -14.56 -1.25 19.21
C THR A 244 -15.14 -2.31 20.14
N THR A 245 -15.23 -3.55 19.67
CA THR A 245 -15.82 -4.69 20.41
C THR A 245 -14.83 -5.42 21.30
N ASP A 246 -13.53 -5.39 20.98
CA ASP A 246 -12.49 -5.93 21.86
C ASP A 246 -12.17 -4.97 23.02
N PRO A 247 -12.22 -5.42 24.29
CA PRO A 247 -12.06 -4.53 25.44
C PRO A 247 -10.70 -3.84 25.55
N GLU A 248 -9.61 -4.43 25.05
CA GLU A 248 -8.28 -3.81 25.12
C GLU A 248 -8.07 -2.82 23.98
N PHE A 249 -8.52 -3.15 22.76
CA PHE A 249 -8.48 -2.22 21.64
C PHE A 249 -9.38 -1.00 21.84
N SER A 250 -10.59 -1.22 22.36
CA SER A 250 -11.62 -0.18 22.50
C SER A 250 -11.13 1.00 23.35
N LYS A 251 -10.30 0.75 24.37
CA LYS A 251 -9.66 1.81 25.18
C LYS A 251 -8.89 2.81 24.32
N TYR A 252 -8.13 2.32 23.34
CA TYR A 252 -7.34 3.16 22.46
C TYR A 252 -8.19 3.81 21.37
N VAL A 253 -9.26 3.16 20.91
CA VAL A 253 -10.24 3.78 20.00
C VAL A 253 -10.86 5.02 20.65
N HIS A 254 -11.36 4.89 21.88
CA HIS A 254 -11.89 6.03 22.65
C HIS A 254 -10.84 7.11 22.86
N LEU A 255 -9.63 6.72 23.26
CA LEU A 255 -8.53 7.65 23.49
C LEU A 255 -8.18 8.47 22.23
N TYR A 256 -8.08 7.83 21.06
CA TYR A 256 -7.74 8.51 19.80
C TYR A 256 -8.91 9.30 19.20
N ALA A 257 -10.15 8.92 19.50
CA ALA A 257 -11.32 9.71 19.13
C ALA A 257 -11.35 11.05 19.89
N GLU A 258 -10.93 11.06 21.15
CA GLU A 258 -10.86 12.24 22.02
C GLU A 258 -9.61 13.08 21.79
N ASP A 259 -8.44 12.44 21.66
CA ASP A 259 -7.14 13.11 21.56
C ASP A 259 -6.44 12.83 20.22
N LYS A 260 -6.63 13.76 19.28
CA LYS A 260 -6.03 13.72 17.95
C LYS A 260 -4.50 13.83 18.00
N GLU A 261 -3.93 14.61 18.92
CA GLU A 261 -2.47 14.80 18.98
C GLU A 261 -1.79 13.55 19.53
N LEU A 262 -2.40 12.90 20.53
CA LEU A 262 -1.93 11.61 21.02
C LEU A 262 -1.98 10.53 19.94
N PHE A 263 -3.09 10.45 19.19
CA PHE A 263 -3.19 9.57 18.02
C PHE A 263 -2.05 9.84 17.02
N PHE A 264 -1.80 11.11 16.68
CA PHE A 264 -0.75 11.46 15.72
C PHE A 264 0.65 11.06 16.20
N ASN A 265 0.94 11.23 17.49
CA ASN A 265 2.21 10.83 18.09
C ASN A 265 2.40 9.31 18.07
N ASP A 266 1.38 8.55 18.46
CA ASP A 266 1.45 7.09 18.48
C ASP A 266 1.48 6.50 17.07
N PHE A 267 0.70 7.05 16.14
CA PHE A 267 0.72 6.65 14.73
C PHE A 267 2.09 6.92 14.11
N LYS A 268 2.68 8.10 14.37
CA LYS A 268 4.04 8.42 13.92
C LYS A 268 5.03 7.36 14.38
N ALA A 269 5.03 7.05 15.68
CA ALA A 269 5.98 6.11 16.26
C ALA A 269 5.79 4.69 15.70
N ALA A 270 4.54 4.23 15.60
CA ALA A 270 4.21 2.90 15.09
C ALA A 270 4.52 2.75 13.59
N PHE A 271 4.24 3.78 12.78
CA PHE A 271 4.54 3.77 11.35
C PHE A 271 6.05 3.88 11.10
N ALA A 272 6.79 4.70 11.86
CA ALA A 272 8.26 4.71 11.79
C ALA A 272 8.85 3.33 12.12
N LYS A 273 8.37 2.69 13.20
CA LYS A 273 8.74 1.33 13.58
C LYS A 273 8.45 0.32 12.46
N LEU A 274 7.26 0.38 11.85
CA LEU A 274 6.89 -0.47 10.72
C LEU A 274 7.91 -0.40 9.59
N LEU A 275 8.29 0.81 9.19
CA LEU A 275 9.22 1.00 8.07
C LEU A 275 10.62 0.47 8.39
N GLU A 276 10.98 0.32 9.66
CA GLU A 276 12.30 -0.16 10.11
C GLU A 276 12.29 -1.64 10.54
N LEU A 277 11.17 -2.35 10.41
CA LEU A 277 11.14 -3.79 10.69
C LEU A 277 12.08 -4.56 9.75
N GLY A 278 12.97 -5.36 10.34
CA GLY A 278 14.01 -6.11 9.62
C GLY A 278 15.20 -5.27 9.18
N ILE A 279 15.28 -3.99 9.53
CA ILE A 279 16.43 -3.13 9.26
C ILE A 279 17.33 -3.03 10.50
N VAL A 280 18.63 -3.25 10.32
CA VAL A 280 19.64 -3.06 11.37
C VAL A 280 20.55 -1.90 10.99
N ARG A 281 20.66 -0.89 11.85
CA ARG A 281 21.48 0.30 11.60
C ARG A 281 22.69 0.40 12.52
N ASP A 282 23.78 0.97 12.01
CA ASP A 282 24.92 1.39 12.82
C ASP A 282 24.65 2.74 13.54
N THR A 283 25.64 3.24 14.28
CA THR A 283 25.53 4.52 15.02
C THR A 283 25.43 5.75 14.13
N GLU A 284 25.77 5.63 12.85
CA GLU A 284 25.67 6.70 11.85
C GLU A 284 24.34 6.64 11.08
N GLY A 285 23.51 5.62 11.35
CA GLY A 285 22.22 5.40 10.70
C GLY A 285 22.30 4.60 9.41
N ASN A 286 23.46 4.05 9.05
CA ASN A 286 23.62 3.23 7.85
C ASN A 286 23.07 1.82 8.09
N ILE A 287 22.42 1.23 7.09
CA ILE A 287 21.94 -0.16 7.16
C ILE A 287 23.13 -1.11 7.10
N THR A 288 23.16 -2.12 7.98
CA THR A 288 24.27 -3.07 8.14
C THR A 288 23.93 -4.51 7.73
N ASN A 289 22.64 -4.83 7.62
CA ASN A 289 22.14 -6.12 7.13
C ASN A 289 21.63 -6.01 5.67
N SER A 290 22.24 -5.13 4.89
CA SER A 290 21.93 -4.86 3.48
C SER A 290 22.48 -5.98 2.58
N ASP A 291 21.59 -6.88 2.20
CA ASP A 291 21.91 -8.05 1.38
C ASP A 291 22.41 -7.77 -0.06
N ASN A 292 22.32 -6.51 -0.52
CA ASN A 292 22.64 -6.11 -1.89
C ASN A 292 23.96 -5.33 -2.05
N GLU A 293 24.74 -5.12 -0.99
CA GLU A 293 26.05 -4.45 -1.13
C GLU A 293 27.03 -5.25 -2.01
N LYS A 294 26.90 -6.58 -2.07
CA LYS A 294 27.69 -7.43 -2.98
C LYS A 294 27.17 -7.47 -4.43
N GLY A 295 25.91 -7.08 -4.66
CA GLY A 295 25.24 -7.19 -5.96
C GLY A 295 25.37 -5.96 -6.86
N GLY A 296 25.91 -4.84 -6.33
CA GLY A 296 26.18 -3.64 -7.12
C GLY A 296 24.97 -3.18 -7.94
N TYR A 297 23.80 -3.04 -7.31
CA TYR A 297 22.58 -2.68 -8.01
C TYR A 297 22.78 -1.41 -8.85
N ARG A 298 22.79 -1.60 -10.17
CA ARG A 298 22.60 -0.56 -11.17
C ARG A 298 21.23 -0.82 -11.78
N SER A 299 20.38 0.20 -11.81
CA SER A 299 18.99 0.14 -12.28
C SER A 299 18.84 -0.79 -13.48
N ALA A 300 17.98 -1.80 -13.34
CA ALA A 300 17.69 -2.74 -14.42
C ALA A 300 17.15 -1.99 -15.66
N PRO A 301 17.58 -2.31 -16.89
CA PRO A 301 16.94 -1.81 -18.10
C PRO A 301 15.51 -2.36 -18.21
N LYS A 302 14.58 -1.51 -18.66
CA LYS A 302 13.13 -1.75 -18.72
C LYS A 302 12.73 -3.07 -19.42
N LYS A 303 11.68 -3.74 -18.90
CA LYS A 303 10.70 -4.46 -19.73
C LYS A 303 9.58 -3.47 -20.13
N SER A 304 9.05 -3.60 -21.35
CA SER A 304 8.15 -2.63 -21.99
C SER A 304 6.82 -2.42 -21.25
N ASP A 305 6.42 -1.15 -21.10
CA ASP A 305 5.21 -0.67 -20.41
C ASP A 305 3.92 -0.74 -21.28
N SER A 306 3.88 -1.54 -22.35
CA SER A 306 2.71 -1.55 -23.25
C SER A 306 1.61 -2.48 -22.72
N ILE A 307 0.51 -1.89 -22.26
CA ILE A 307 -0.77 -2.58 -22.07
C ILE A 307 -1.30 -2.96 -23.45
N SER A 308 -1.45 -4.26 -23.73
CA SER A 308 -2.09 -4.75 -24.95
C SER A 308 -3.60 -4.49 -24.88
N ALA A 309 -4.05 -3.38 -25.43
CA ALA A 309 -5.45 -3.17 -25.77
C ALA A 309 -5.77 -3.96 -27.04
N ASN A 310 -6.54 -5.05 -26.93
CA ASN A 310 -7.08 -5.74 -28.10
C ASN A 310 -8.59 -5.48 -28.18
N ALA A 311 -8.98 -4.61 -29.10
CA ALA A 311 -10.33 -4.51 -29.63
C ALA A 311 -10.27 -4.43 -31.17
N GLY A 312 -10.72 -5.52 -31.82
CA GLY A 312 -11.56 -5.48 -33.02
C GLY A 312 -11.02 -5.02 -34.38
N SER A 313 -10.64 -6.01 -35.18
CA SER A 313 -10.93 -6.18 -36.64
C SER A 313 -10.29 -5.25 -37.69
N GLN A 314 -9.64 -5.86 -38.70
CA GLN A 314 -10.18 -5.94 -40.08
C GLN A 314 -9.39 -6.95 -40.97
N HIS A 315 -10.12 -7.59 -41.90
CA HIS A 315 -9.70 -8.53 -42.98
C HIS A 315 -8.48 -8.07 -43.82
N VAL A 316 -7.78 -8.88 -44.63
CA VAL A 316 -8.17 -9.82 -45.72
C VAL A 316 -6.96 -10.80 -46.06
N PRO A 317 -6.94 -11.66 -47.11
CA PRO A 317 -7.19 -13.12 -47.12
C PRO A 317 -6.01 -14.05 -47.59
N GLN A 318 -6.34 -15.35 -47.75
CA GLN A 318 -5.68 -16.42 -48.56
C GLN A 318 -4.41 -17.07 -47.95
N THR A 319 -4.14 -18.37 -47.98
CA THR A 319 -4.70 -19.57 -48.65
C THR A 319 -4.05 -20.82 -48.04
N GLY A 320 -4.78 -21.94 -47.98
CA GLY A 320 -4.22 -23.26 -48.27
C GLY A 320 -3.93 -24.23 -47.10
N GLY A 321 -4.71 -25.31 -47.04
CA GLY A 321 -4.16 -26.66 -46.81
C GLY A 321 -4.29 -27.25 -45.41
N CYS A 322 -5.37 -28.00 -45.18
CA CYS A 322 -5.48 -29.04 -44.15
C CYS A 322 -4.59 -30.27 -44.51
N PRO A 323 -4.22 -31.17 -43.57
CA PRO A 323 -5.22 -32.07 -43.00
C PRO A 323 -5.12 -32.37 -41.49
N VAL A 324 -6.27 -32.89 -41.04
CA VAL A 324 -6.73 -33.27 -39.70
C VAL A 324 -6.29 -34.71 -39.35
N MET A 325 -6.18 -35.03 -38.05
CA MET A 325 -6.84 -36.16 -37.34
C MET A 325 -6.13 -36.46 -36.01
N HIS A 326 -6.69 -36.08 -34.85
CA HIS A 326 -7.78 -36.70 -34.06
C HIS A 326 -7.34 -37.86 -33.13
N ALA A 327 -7.43 -37.61 -31.82
CA ALA A 327 -7.74 -38.60 -30.78
C ALA A 327 -8.36 -37.83 -29.57
N ARG A 328 -9.68 -37.61 -29.56
CA ARG A 328 -10.71 -38.38 -28.81
C ARG A 328 -10.37 -38.65 -27.34
N ALA A 329 -11.06 -37.92 -26.47
CA ALA A 329 -11.34 -38.32 -25.09
C ALA A 329 -12.80 -38.81 -24.97
N LYS A 330 -12.96 -39.95 -24.30
CA LYS A 330 -14.13 -40.53 -23.61
C LYS A 330 -13.47 -41.49 -22.60
N LEU A 331 -13.75 -41.52 -21.30
CA LEU A 331 -14.87 -41.10 -20.46
C LEU A 331 -14.34 -40.36 -19.23
#